data_AF-A0A923U7T4-F1
#
_entry.id   AF-A0A923U7T4-F1
#
_cell.length_a   1.000
_cell.length_b   1.000
_cell.length_c   1.000
_cell.angle_alpha   90.00
_cell.angle_beta   90.00
_cell.angle_gamma   90.00
#
_symmetry.space_group_name_H-M   'P 1'
#
loop_
_entity.id
_entity.type
_entity.pdbx_description
1 polymer ?
#
loop_
_entity_poly.entity_id
_entity_poly.type
_entity_poly.pdbx_seq_one_letter_code
_entity_poly.pdbx_strand_id
1 'polypeptide(L)'
;MTSASRMNPASDWYPIIIFARTVSGIGPSGRDMFGDEAFTGQYQIWNQAQFDESFRGRPRLLEEEPERVSLATLIQAWQAGLSKIVVIPCRGSYTRVIGQHALLVTAETRDDPERYTEALKQFQ
;
A
#
# COMPACT_ATOMS: atom_id res chain seq x y z
N MET A 1 -19.05 45.82 -0.32
CA MET A 1 -19.10 45.24 1.05
C MET A 1 -19.68 43.84 0.95
N THR A 2 -19.10 42.90 1.70
CA THR A 2 -19.35 41.43 1.68
C THR A 2 -18.68 40.76 0.47
N SER A 3 -17.77 39.79 0.61
CA SER A 3 -17.88 38.58 1.41
C SER A 3 -16.51 38.07 1.88
N ALA A 4 -16.48 37.58 3.12
CA ALA A 4 -15.35 36.91 3.73
C ALA A 4 -15.11 35.56 3.04
N SER A 5 -13.93 35.38 2.45
CA SER A 5 -13.47 34.06 2.02
C SER A 5 -13.19 33.21 3.25
N ARG A 6 -14.15 32.35 3.52
CA ARG A 6 -14.16 31.31 4.55
C ARG A 6 -13.01 30.32 4.26
N MET A 7 -12.07 30.22 5.19
CA MET A 7 -11.13 29.10 5.31
C MET A 7 -11.89 27.76 5.23
N ASN A 8 -11.46 26.86 4.35
CA ASN A 8 -11.97 25.51 4.25
C ASN A 8 -11.02 24.55 4.99
N PRO A 9 -11.42 23.95 6.14
CA PRO A 9 -10.57 23.06 6.92
C PRO A 9 -10.46 21.62 6.37
N ALA A 10 -10.94 21.36 5.15
CA ALA A 10 -10.93 20.02 4.56
C ALA A 10 -9.74 19.73 3.62
N SER A 11 -8.80 20.67 3.48
CA SER A 11 -7.67 20.56 2.53
C SER A 11 -6.38 19.98 3.15
N ASP A 12 -6.33 19.80 4.47
CA ASP A 12 -5.09 19.57 5.24
C ASP A 12 -4.89 18.13 5.73
N TRP A 13 -5.64 17.17 5.19
CA TRP A 13 -5.51 15.76 5.59
C TRP A 13 -5.27 14.87 4.38
N TYR A 14 -4.05 14.92 3.85
CA TYR A 14 -3.49 13.83 3.05
C TYR A 14 -2.56 12.99 3.94
N PRO A 15 -3.05 11.94 4.61
CA PRO A 15 -2.16 10.92 5.16
C PRO A 15 -1.60 10.11 3.99
N ILE A 16 -0.29 10.17 3.89
CA ILE A 16 0.61 9.50 2.95
C ILE A 16 0.23 8.02 2.82
N ILE A 17 -0.37 7.63 1.69
CA ILE A 17 -0.36 6.23 1.25
C ILE A 17 1.05 5.97 0.72
N ILE A 18 1.94 5.47 1.58
CA ILE A 18 3.20 4.86 1.15
C ILE A 18 2.81 3.56 0.44
N PHE A 19 2.60 3.62 -0.88
CA PHE A 19 2.99 2.51 -1.74
C PHE A 19 4.40 2.14 -1.34
N ALA A 20 4.72 0.84 -1.20
CA ALA A 20 6.09 0.38 -1.05
C ALA A 20 6.87 0.64 -2.35
N ARG A 21 7.07 1.93 -2.63
CA ARG A 21 8.02 2.54 -3.51
C ARG A 21 9.07 3.07 -2.54
N THR A 22 10.29 2.57 -2.62
CA THR A 22 11.43 3.26 -2.04
C THR A 22 11.54 4.64 -2.69
N VAL A 23 10.82 5.61 -2.14
CA VAL A 23 11.15 7.01 -2.28
C VAL A 23 12.39 7.19 -1.42
N SER A 24 13.50 7.54 -2.07
CA SER A 24 14.74 7.93 -1.40
C SER A 24 14.39 8.99 -0.34
N GLY A 25 14.67 8.67 0.91
CA GLY A 25 14.27 9.46 2.07
C GLY A 25 14.63 8.76 3.36
N ILE A 26 15.93 8.77 3.69
CA ILE A 26 16.53 8.43 4.99
C ILE A 26 16.32 6.96 5.42
N GLY A 27 17.17 6.08 4.89
CA GLY A 27 17.33 4.71 5.37
C GLY A 27 18.27 3.92 4.46
N PRO A 28 18.94 2.86 4.98
CA PRO A 28 19.73 1.97 4.15
C PRO A 28 18.83 1.38 3.05
N SER A 29 19.29 1.44 1.82
CA SER A 29 18.65 0.75 0.71
C SER A 29 18.66 -0.76 0.97
N GLY A 30 17.79 -1.52 0.29
CA GLY A 30 17.84 -2.98 0.39
C GLY A 30 19.23 -3.53 0.02
N ARG A 31 19.93 -2.84 -0.88
CA ARG A 31 21.32 -3.15 -1.25
C ARG A 31 22.29 -2.93 -0.09
N ASP A 32 22.12 -1.85 0.68
CA ASP A 32 22.90 -1.58 1.90
C ASP A 32 22.62 -2.61 3.01
N MET A 33 21.45 -3.25 3.01
CA MET A 33 21.06 -4.24 4.03
C MET A 33 21.44 -5.68 3.70
N PHE A 34 21.36 -6.08 2.42
CA PHE A 34 21.48 -7.48 2.00
C PHE A 34 22.72 -7.77 1.14
N GLY A 35 23.50 -6.75 0.79
CA GLY A 35 24.68 -6.87 -0.06
C GLY A 35 24.33 -7.03 -1.54
N ASP A 36 25.29 -6.72 -2.40
CA ASP A 36 25.13 -6.77 -3.85
C ASP A 36 24.87 -8.18 -4.38
N GLU A 37 25.40 -9.20 -3.70
CA GLU A 37 25.20 -10.60 -4.09
C GLU A 37 23.73 -11.05 -4.09
N ALA A 38 22.89 -10.44 -3.26
CA ALA A 38 21.45 -10.73 -3.21
C ALA A 38 20.71 -10.22 -4.46
N PHE A 39 21.27 -9.20 -5.13
CA PHE A 39 20.67 -8.52 -6.27
C PHE A 39 21.28 -9.00 -7.59
N THR A 40 21.05 -10.28 -7.90
CA THR A 40 21.55 -10.95 -9.12
C THR A 40 20.84 -10.48 -10.40
N GLY A 41 21.32 -10.92 -11.57
CA GLY A 41 20.60 -10.67 -12.83
C GLY A 41 19.17 -11.24 -12.85
N GLN A 42 18.89 -12.32 -12.09
CA GLN A 42 17.53 -12.86 -11.95
C GLN A 42 16.61 -11.91 -11.17
N TYR A 43 17.15 -11.21 -10.16
CA TYR A 43 16.41 -10.16 -9.46
C TYR A 43 15.99 -9.04 -10.42
N GLN A 44 16.88 -8.62 -11.33
CA GLN A 44 16.58 -7.55 -12.29
C GLN A 44 15.47 -7.96 -13.27
N ILE A 45 15.54 -9.19 -13.80
CA ILE A 45 14.50 -9.73 -14.70
C ILE A 45 13.14 -9.79 -13.98
N TRP A 46 13.13 -10.31 -12.76
CA TRP A 46 11.93 -10.39 -11.95
C TRP A 46 11.37 -9.00 -11.61
N ASN A 47 12.22 -8.04 -11.22
CA ASN A 47 11.83 -6.68 -10.89
C ASN A 47 11.25 -5.94 -12.10
N GLN A 48 11.84 -6.13 -13.29
CA GLN A 48 11.29 -5.59 -14.54
C GLN A 48 9.92 -6.19 -14.86
N ALA A 49 9.76 -7.51 -14.71
CA ALA A 49 8.46 -8.16 -14.94
C ALA A 49 7.38 -7.65 -13.97
N GLN A 50 7.73 -7.39 -12.70
CA GLN A 50 6.81 -6.79 -11.73
C GLN A 50 6.44 -5.34 -12.08
N PHE A 51 7.41 -4.56 -12.56
CA PHE A 51 7.16 -3.22 -13.06
C PHE A 51 6.19 -3.27 -14.24
N ASP A 52 6.45 -4.09 -15.24
CA ASP A 52 5.58 -4.22 -16.41
C ASP A 52 4.17 -4.67 -16.04
N GLU A 53 4.01 -5.62 -15.12
CA GLU A 53 2.70 -6.07 -14.62
C GLU A 53 1.93 -4.93 -13.94
N SER A 54 2.62 -4.16 -13.08
CA SER A 54 2.02 -3.03 -12.36
C SER A 54 1.58 -1.91 -13.31
N PHE A 55 2.33 -1.67 -14.39
CA PHE A 55 2.00 -0.67 -15.41
C PHE A 55 0.98 -1.16 -16.45
N ARG A 56 0.78 -2.48 -16.58
CA ARG A 56 -0.27 -3.08 -17.42
C ARG A 56 -1.65 -3.06 -16.78
N GLY A 57 -1.73 -2.82 -15.47
CA GLY A 57 -3.00 -2.56 -14.80
C GLY A 57 -3.74 -1.41 -15.49
N ARG A 58 -4.99 -1.64 -15.89
CA ARG A 58 -5.82 -0.55 -16.43
C ARG A 58 -5.95 0.52 -15.34
N PRO A 59 -5.90 1.82 -15.70
CA PRO A 59 -6.28 2.87 -14.77
C PRO A 59 -7.69 2.56 -14.25
N ARG A 60 -7.83 2.26 -12.96
CA ARG A 60 -9.14 2.16 -12.32
C ARG A 60 -9.67 3.57 -12.10
N LEU A 61 -10.99 3.73 -12.15
CA LEU A 61 -11.58 4.95 -11.62
C LEU A 61 -11.28 5.03 -10.12
N LEU A 62 -11.09 6.23 -9.60
CA LEU A 62 -10.73 6.41 -8.19
C LEU A 62 -11.75 5.72 -7.25
N GLU A 63 -13.03 5.70 -7.62
CA GLU A 63 -14.11 5.07 -6.85
C GLU A 63 -14.03 3.54 -6.82
N GLU A 64 -13.33 2.93 -7.78
CA GLU A 64 -13.14 1.49 -7.93
C GLU A 64 -11.83 1.02 -7.27
N GLU A 65 -11.02 1.95 -6.76
CA GLU A 65 -9.79 1.60 -6.03
C GLU A 65 -10.15 0.79 -4.78
N PRO A 66 -9.48 -0.36 -4.52
CA PRO A 66 -9.78 -1.22 -3.37
C PRO A 66 -9.77 -0.48 -2.03
N GLU A 67 -8.91 0.53 -1.87
CA GLU A 67 -8.84 1.36 -0.67
C GLU A 67 -10.08 2.25 -0.48
N ARG A 68 -10.71 2.69 -1.58
CA ARG A 68 -11.95 3.47 -1.53
C ARG A 68 -13.14 2.58 -1.24
N VAL A 69 -13.20 1.40 -1.86
CA VAL A 69 -14.25 0.43 -1.63
C VAL A 69 -14.21 -0.10 -0.18
N SER A 70 -13.02 -0.42 0.32
CA SER A 70 -12.80 -0.93 1.69
C SER A 70 -12.56 0.17 2.72
N LEU A 71 -12.86 1.44 2.40
CA LEU A 71 -12.47 2.59 3.21
C LEU A 71 -12.97 2.51 4.67
N ALA A 72 -14.21 2.05 4.87
CA ALA A 72 -14.77 1.92 6.21
C ALA A 72 -13.94 0.97 7.09
N THR A 73 -13.56 -0.20 6.55
CA THR A 73 -12.75 -1.20 7.25
C THR A 73 -11.30 -0.72 7.43
N LEU A 74 -10.77 0.01 6.44
CA LEU A 74 -9.43 0.59 6.51
C LEU A 74 -9.33 1.61 7.65
N ILE A 75 -10.35 2.47 7.80
CA ILE A 75 -10.43 3.43 8.92
C ILE A 75 -10.44 2.69 10.26
N GLN A 76 -11.22 1.61 10.39
CA GLN A 76 -11.25 0.82 11.63
C GLN A 76 -9.88 0.22 11.96
N ALA A 77 -9.19 -0.37 10.97
CA ALA A 77 -7.86 -0.92 11.16
C ALA A 77 -6.84 0.18 11.55
N TRP A 78 -6.93 1.37 10.96
CA TRP A 78 -6.10 2.51 11.36
C TRP A 78 -6.36 2.97 12.79
N GLN A 79 -7.62 3.03 13.20
CA GLN A 79 -8.00 3.34 14.58
C GLN A 79 -7.48 2.29 15.58
N ALA A 80 -7.40 1.02 15.16
CA ALA A 80 -6.79 -0.07 15.92
C ALA A 80 -5.24 -0.05 15.92
N GLY A 81 -4.61 0.88 15.19
CA GLY A 81 -3.16 1.10 15.22
C GLY A 81 -2.41 0.65 13.96
N LEU A 82 -3.11 0.32 12.88
CA LEU A 82 -2.49 -0.02 11.59
C LEU A 82 -1.83 1.23 11.02
N SER A 83 -0.51 1.17 10.80
CA SER A 83 0.22 2.27 10.17
C SER A 83 0.89 1.88 8.85
N LYS A 84 1.02 0.57 8.56
CA LYS A 84 1.68 0.09 7.35
C LYS A 84 0.99 -1.13 6.74
N ILE A 85 0.75 -1.09 5.43
CA ILE A 85 0.36 -2.25 4.65
C ILE A 85 1.53 -2.61 3.73
N VAL A 86 2.05 -3.82 3.89
CA VAL A 86 3.14 -4.35 3.07
C VAL A 86 2.52 -5.26 2.02
N VAL A 87 2.71 -4.92 0.75
CA VAL A 87 2.21 -5.72 -0.37
C VAL A 87 3.37 -6.52 -0.95
N ILE A 88 3.23 -7.85 -0.99
CA ILE A 88 4.20 -8.72 -1.63
C ILE A 88 3.74 -9.14 -3.04
N PRO A 89 4.62 -9.05 -4.05
CA PRO A 89 4.37 -9.51 -5.42
C PRO A 89 4.47 -11.04 -5.54
N CYS A 90 3.68 -11.75 -4.74
CA CYS A 90 3.55 -13.20 -4.78
C CYS A 90 2.19 -13.58 -5.34
N ARG A 91 2.15 -14.69 -6.09
CA ARG A 91 0.89 -15.26 -6.56
C ARG A 91 0.15 -15.96 -5.43
N GLY A 92 -1.17 -15.99 -5.55
CA GLY A 92 -2.07 -16.51 -4.52
C GLY A 92 -2.43 -15.48 -3.46
N SER A 93 -3.36 -15.88 -2.59
CA SER A 93 -3.80 -15.06 -1.47
C SER A 93 -3.01 -15.39 -0.21
N TYR A 94 -2.45 -14.36 0.41
CA TYR A 94 -1.77 -14.46 1.69
C TYR A 94 -1.99 -13.17 2.47
N THR A 95 -2.37 -13.33 3.73
CA THR A 95 -2.58 -12.23 4.68
C THR A 95 -1.93 -12.62 6.00
N ARG A 96 -1.19 -11.69 6.60
CA ARG A 96 -0.63 -11.87 7.92
C ARG A 96 -0.37 -10.54 8.62
N VAL A 97 -0.79 -10.43 9.88
CA VAL A 97 -0.37 -9.32 10.74
C VAL A 97 1.11 -9.48 11.11
N ILE A 98 1.91 -8.43 10.90
CA ILE A 98 3.33 -8.35 11.27
C ILE A 98 3.50 -7.33 12.38
N GLY A 99 3.79 -7.82 13.58
CA GLY A 99 3.95 -6.98 14.77
C GLY A 99 2.63 -6.30 15.17
N GLN A 100 2.73 -5.12 15.77
CA GLN A 100 1.58 -4.38 16.32
C GLN A 100 1.01 -3.33 15.37
N HIS A 101 1.64 -3.09 14.20
CA HIS A 101 1.36 -1.91 13.37
C HIS A 101 1.30 -2.19 11.86
N ALA A 102 1.58 -3.42 11.42
CA ALA A 102 1.67 -3.72 10.00
C ALA A 102 0.85 -4.94 9.58
N LEU A 103 0.28 -4.87 8.38
CA LEU A 103 -0.42 -5.96 7.71
C LEU A 103 0.31 -6.32 6.41
N LEU A 104 0.70 -7.58 6.27
CA LEU A 104 1.28 -8.13 5.05
C LEU A 104 0.17 -8.77 4.20
N VAL A 105 0.09 -8.40 2.93
CA VAL A 105 -0.87 -8.95 1.96
C VAL A 105 -0.19 -9.24 0.63
N THR A 106 -0.74 -10.14 -0.18
CA THR A 106 -0.33 -10.24 -1.61
C THR A 106 -0.97 -9.15 -2.45
N ALA A 107 -0.39 -8.88 -3.62
CA ALA A 107 -1.01 -8.00 -4.61
C ALA A 107 -2.43 -8.47 -4.98
N GLU A 108 -2.62 -9.78 -5.23
CA GLU A 108 -3.93 -10.37 -5.50
C GLU A 108 -4.95 -10.14 -4.36
N THR A 109 -4.49 -10.16 -3.10
CA THR A 109 -5.36 -9.91 -1.94
C THR A 109 -5.76 -8.44 -1.85
N ARG A 110 -4.86 -7.52 -2.19
CA ARG A 110 -5.12 -6.08 -2.19
C ARG A 110 -6.04 -5.67 -3.34
N ASP A 111 -5.90 -6.29 -4.50
CA ASP A 111 -6.65 -5.95 -5.71
C ASP A 111 -8.11 -6.43 -5.70
N ASP A 112 -8.46 -7.35 -4.80
CA ASP A 112 -9.81 -7.86 -4.58
C ASP A 112 -10.42 -7.17 -3.34
N PRO A 113 -11.44 -6.29 -3.49
CA PRO A 113 -12.00 -5.53 -2.37
C PRO A 113 -12.60 -6.40 -1.27
N GLU A 114 -13.14 -7.58 -1.58
CA GLU A 114 -13.70 -8.48 -0.58
C GLU A 114 -12.57 -9.08 0.25
N ARG A 115 -11.54 -9.63 -0.42
CA ARG A 115 -10.36 -10.21 0.27
C ARG A 115 -9.59 -9.16 1.03
N TYR A 116 -9.46 -7.96 0.50
CA TYR A 116 -8.79 -6.86 1.16
C TYR A 116 -9.54 -6.42 2.42
N THR A 117 -10.87 -6.35 2.36
CA THR A 117 -11.72 -6.09 3.52
C THR A 117 -11.53 -7.15 4.60
N GLU A 118 -11.55 -8.44 4.24
CA GLU A 118 -11.31 -9.53 5.18
C GLU A 118 -9.90 -9.48 5.78
N ALA A 119 -8.91 -9.08 4.98
CA ALA A 119 -7.55 -8.90 5.47
C ALA A 119 -7.45 -7.76 6.51
N LEU A 120 -8.11 -6.62 6.26
CA LEU A 120 -8.13 -5.48 7.19
C LEU A 120 -8.85 -5.80 8.50
N LYS A 121 -9.88 -6.65 8.47
CA LYS A 121 -10.57 -7.12 9.68
C LYS A 121 -9.68 -7.93 10.63
N GLN A 122 -8.61 -8.54 10.13
CA GLN A 122 -7.64 -9.23 10.99
C GLN A 122 -6.85 -8.29 11.90
N PHE A 123 -6.94 -6.97 11.66
CA PHE A 123 -6.25 -5.92 12.39
C PHE A 123 -7.20 -5.13 13.32
N GLN A 124 -8.33 -5.69 13.74
CA GLN A 124 -9.28 -5.00 14.62
C GLN A 124 -9.07 -5.33 16.10
#